data_AF-A0A060C1R2-F1
#
_entry.id   AF-A0A060C1R2-F1
#
_cell.length_a   1.000
_cell.length_b   1.000
_cell.length_c   1.000
_cell.angle_alpha   90.00
_cell.angle_beta   90.00
_cell.angle_gamma   90.00
#
_symmetry.space_group_name_H-M   'P 1'
#
loop_
_entity.id
_entity.type
_entity.pdbx_description
1 polymer ?
#
loop_
_entity_poly.entity_id
_entity_poly.type
_entity_poly.pdbx_seq_one_letter_code
_entity_poly.pdbx_strand_id
1 'polypeptide(L)'
;ESKSQVIDVVSRINSCFGSINYSPVVYLQQDISYNYYIALLRAADACIITSLRDGMNLTSHEFIVCQEGHYGPLIISEFAGT
;
A
#
# COMPACT_ATOMS: atom_id res chain seq x y z
N GLU A 1 1.70 6.69 13.60
CA GLU A 1 2.67 7.76 13.30
C GLU A 1 1.93 9.06 13.01
N SER A 2 2.58 10.21 13.19
CA SER A 2 1.94 11.50 12.90
C SER A 2 1.94 11.73 11.38
N LYS A 3 0.83 12.22 10.81
CA LYS A 3 0.68 12.44 9.35
C LYS A 3 1.85 13.24 8.73
N SER A 4 2.43 14.17 9.50
CA SER A 4 3.60 14.95 9.07
C SER A 4 4.80 14.07 8.76
N GLN A 5 5.08 13.06 9.59
CA GLN A 5 6.25 12.19 9.41
C GLN A 5 6.15 11.38 8.12
N VAL A 6 4.95 10.92 7.76
CA VAL A 6 4.71 10.20 6.50
C VAL A 6 4.99 11.12 5.31
N ILE A 7 4.45 12.33 5.33
CA ILE A 7 4.66 13.32 4.26
C ILE A 7 6.13 13.67 4.11
N ASP A 8 6.86 13.85 5.23
CA ASP A 8 8.29 14.14 5.22
C ASP A 8 9.10 12.98 4.59
N VAL A 9 8.75 11.73 4.90
CA VAL A 9 9.39 10.54 4.32
C VAL A 9 9.08 10.43 2.82
N VAL A 10 7.82 10.61 2.41
CA VAL A 10 7.41 10.59 1.00
C VAL A 10 8.17 11.67 0.22
N SER A 11 8.21 12.89 0.75
CA SER A 11 8.92 14.02 0.14
C SER A 11 10.41 13.73 0.00
N ARG A 12 11.05 13.17 1.05
CA ARG A 12 12.45 12.78 1.02
C ARG A 12 12.73 11.71 -0.04
N ILE A 13 11.92 10.66 -0.13
CA ILE A 13 12.11 9.59 -1.12
C ILE A 13 11.93 10.14 -2.54
N ASN A 14 10.87 10.90 -2.79
CA ASN A 14 10.62 11.48 -4.12
C ASN A 14 11.69 12.50 -4.51
N SER A 15 12.26 13.24 -3.55
CA SER A 15 13.37 14.17 -3.82
C SER A 15 14.68 13.44 -4.13
N CYS A 16 14.94 12.29 -3.50
CA CYS A 16 16.17 11.53 -3.72
C CYS A 16 16.14 10.67 -4.99
N PHE A 17 14.97 10.11 -5.35
CA PHE A 17 14.86 9.09 -6.39
C PHE A 17 13.86 9.44 -7.50
N GLY A 18 13.13 10.55 -7.36
CA GLY A 18 12.19 11.03 -8.38
C GLY A 18 12.88 11.85 -9.47
N SER A 19 12.16 12.01 -10.58
CA SER A 19 12.52 12.90 -11.68
C SER A 19 11.27 13.63 -12.18
N ILE A 20 11.43 14.51 -13.18
CA ILE A 20 10.30 15.27 -13.76
C ILE A 20 9.18 14.34 -14.25
N ASN A 21 9.53 13.15 -14.76
CA ASN A 21 8.58 12.21 -15.34
C ASN A 21 8.32 10.97 -14.47
N TYR A 22 8.87 10.90 -13.25
CA TYR A 22 8.80 9.71 -12.41
C TYR A 22 8.74 10.06 -10.92
N SER A 23 7.71 9.56 -10.24
CA SER A 23 7.57 9.67 -8.79
C SER A 23 7.58 8.26 -8.18
N PRO A 24 8.62 7.87 -7.42
CA PRO A 24 8.73 6.53 -6.86
C PRO A 24 7.67 6.24 -5.81
N VAL A 25 7.19 7.26 -5.08
CA VAL A 25 6.12 7.11 -4.09
C VAL A 25 4.96 8.03 -4.46
N VAL A 26 3.80 7.43 -4.70
CA VAL A 26 2.54 8.15 -4.91
C VAL A 26 1.73 8.03 -3.63
N TYR A 27 1.63 9.12 -2.87
CA TYR A 27 0.85 9.19 -1.64
C TYR A 27 -0.52 9.82 -1.92
N LEU A 28 -1.59 9.03 -1.77
CA LEU A 28 -2.96 9.46 -2.01
C LEU A 28 -3.67 9.77 -0.69
N GLN A 29 -3.86 11.06 -0.39
CA GLN A 29 -4.61 11.52 0.78
C GLN A 29 -6.03 11.96 0.37
N GLN A 30 -6.77 11.05 -0.25
CA GLN A 30 -8.15 11.25 -0.70
C GLN A 30 -8.94 9.96 -0.57
N ASP A 31 -10.27 10.08 -0.53
CA ASP A 31 -11.13 8.92 -0.59
C ASP A 31 -11.07 8.28 -1.98
N ILE A 32 -10.85 6.97 -2.02
CA ILE A 32 -10.80 6.19 -3.26
C ILE A 32 -12.10 5.41 -3.34
N SER A 33 -12.85 5.54 -4.43
CA SER A 33 -14.06 4.75 -4.63
C SER A 33 -13.72 3.25 -4.65
N TYR A 34 -14.62 2.42 -4.16
CA TYR A 34 -14.39 0.98 -4.03
C TYR A 34 -13.89 0.30 -5.31
N ASN A 35 -14.45 0.64 -6.48
CA ASN A 35 -14.01 0.07 -7.76
C ASN A 35 -12.55 0.38 -8.09
N TYR A 36 -12.10 1.61 -7.82
CA TYR A 36 -10.70 2.00 -8.03
C TYR A 36 -9.77 1.34 -7.02
N TYR A 37 -10.22 1.15 -5.77
CA TYR A 37 -9.46 0.43 -4.77
C TYR A 37 -9.22 -1.04 -5.18
N ILE A 38 -10.26 -1.74 -5.61
CA ILE A 38 -10.12 -3.13 -6.12
C ILE A 38 -9.22 -3.18 -7.36
N ALA A 39 -9.32 -2.19 -8.26
CA ALA A 39 -8.43 -2.11 -9.41
C ALA A 39 -6.95 -1.96 -8.99
N LEU A 40 -6.65 -1.17 -7.95
CA LEU A 40 -5.30 -1.05 -7.40
C LEU A 40 -4.81 -2.37 -6.82
N LEU A 41 -5.63 -3.07 -6.05
CA LEU A 41 -5.26 -4.38 -5.49
C LEU A 41 -4.98 -5.41 -6.60
N ARG A 42 -5.77 -5.39 -7.67
CA ARG A 42 -5.62 -6.29 -8.82
C ARG A 42 -4.36 -5.99 -9.65
N ALA A 43 -4.02 -4.72 -9.80
CA ALA A 43 -2.87 -4.27 -10.59
C ALA A 43 -1.55 -4.33 -9.82
N ALA A 44 -1.59 -4.46 -8.50
CA ALA A 44 -0.40 -4.49 -7.67
C ALA A 44 0.39 -5.80 -7.89
N ASP A 45 1.69 -5.65 -8.18
CA ASP A 45 2.62 -6.78 -8.28
C ASP A 45 2.93 -7.40 -6.91
N ALA A 46 2.83 -6.61 -5.84
CA ALA A 46 3.02 -7.05 -4.46
C ALA A 46 2.23 -6.17 -3.48
N CYS A 47 1.88 -6.72 -2.33
CA CYS A 47 1.24 -5.98 -1.23
C CYS A 47 2.09 -6.05 0.03
N ILE A 48 2.22 -4.92 0.73
CA ILE A 48 3.00 -4.81 1.97
C ILE A 48 2.11 -4.23 3.07
N ILE A 49 1.99 -4.95 4.17
CA ILE A 49 1.23 -4.55 5.35
C ILE A 49 2.15 -4.56 6.57
N THR A 50 2.51 -3.37 7.07
CA THR A 50 3.46 -3.17 8.17
C THR A 50 2.78 -2.71 9.46
N SER A 51 1.57 -3.19 9.73
CA SER A 51 0.82 -2.84 10.95
C SER A 51 1.64 -3.13 12.21
N LEU A 52 1.75 -2.16 13.12
CA LEU A 52 2.43 -2.34 14.42
C LEU A 52 1.60 -3.14 15.42
N ARG A 53 0.27 -3.04 15.31
CA ARG A 53 -0.70 -3.80 16.09
C ARG A 53 -2.04 -3.73 15.39
N ASP A 54 -2.53 -4.87 14.90
CA ASP A 54 -3.83 -4.97 14.23
C ASP A 54 -4.53 -6.24 14.70
N GLY A 55 -5.84 -6.16 14.94
CA GLY A 55 -6.63 -7.31 15.39
C GLY A 55 -6.99 -8.25 14.23
N MET A 56 -7.26 -7.68 13.05
CA MET A 56 -7.60 -8.39 11.83
C MET A 56 -7.37 -7.47 10.65
N ASN A 57 -6.43 -7.80 9.78
CA ASN A 57 -6.22 -7.01 8.57
C ASN A 57 -7.13 -7.50 7.44
N LEU A 58 -8.16 -6.75 7.07
CA LEU A 58 -9.06 -7.14 5.97
C LEU A 58 -8.44 -6.87 4.59
N THR A 59 -7.57 -5.87 4.48
CA THR A 59 -6.87 -5.53 3.24
C THR A 59 -6.00 -6.67 2.72
N SER A 60 -5.37 -7.47 3.61
CA SER A 60 -4.63 -8.67 3.19
C SER A 60 -5.54 -9.71 2.54
N HIS A 61 -6.71 -9.97 3.14
CA HIS A 61 -7.70 -10.91 2.60
C HIS A 61 -8.26 -10.41 1.27
N GLU A 62 -8.59 -9.13 1.16
CA GLU A 62 -9.05 -8.50 -0.08
C GLU A 62 -7.97 -8.58 -1.18
N PHE A 63 -6.70 -8.35 -0.84
CA PHE A 63 -5.59 -8.50 -1.79
C PHE A 63 -5.49 -9.93 -2.29
N ILE A 64 -5.52 -10.94 -1.40
CA ILE A 64 -5.46 -12.36 -1.80
C ILE A 64 -6.58 -12.70 -2.78
N VAL A 65 -7.81 -12.26 -2.50
CA VAL A 65 -8.96 -12.48 -3.40
C VAL A 65 -8.74 -11.77 -4.75
N CYS A 66 -8.24 -10.53 -4.75
CA CYS A 66 -7.98 -9.79 -5.96
C CYS A 66 -6.80 -10.34 -6.79
N GLN A 67 -5.97 -11.24 -6.26
CA GLN A 67 -4.77 -11.73 -6.92
C GLN A 67 -4.97 -13.02 -7.74
N GLU A 68 -6.19 -13.52 -7.87
CA GLU A 68 -6.50 -14.74 -8.64
C GLU A 68 -5.98 -14.67 -10.09
N GLY A 69 -4.96 -15.47 -10.44
CA GLY A 69 -4.36 -15.46 -11.78
C GLY A 69 -3.22 -14.47 -12.00
N HIS A 70 -2.94 -13.56 -11.06
CA HIS A 70 -1.74 -12.69 -11.06
C HIS A 70 -0.70 -13.20 -10.03
N TYR A 71 -1.16 -13.73 -8.89
CA TYR A 71 -0.35 -14.38 -7.85
C TYR A 71 0.77 -13.49 -7.25
N GLY A 72 0.50 -12.19 -7.07
CA GLY A 72 1.43 -11.26 -6.41
C GLY A 72 1.67 -11.59 -4.93
N PRO A 73 2.92 -11.52 -4.42
CA PRO A 73 3.22 -11.82 -3.04
C PRO A 73 2.61 -10.82 -2.06
N LEU A 74 2.19 -11.33 -0.90
CA LEU A 74 1.79 -10.56 0.27
C LEU A 74 2.90 -10.62 1.33
N ILE A 75 3.43 -9.46 1.71
CA ILE A 75 4.33 -9.30 2.86
C ILE A 75 3.51 -8.70 4.00
N ILE A 76 3.39 -9.45 5.10
CA ILE A 76 2.56 -9.05 6.24
C ILE A 76 3.37 -9.05 7.54
N SER A 77 3.11 -8.03 8.36
CA SER A 77 3.64 -7.92 9.72
C SER A 77 3.17 -9.07 10.59
N GLU A 78 4.07 -9.64 11.40
CA GLU A 78 3.72 -10.66 12.41
C GLU A 78 2.76 -10.13 13.49
N PHE A 79 2.64 -8.80 13.61
CA PHE A 79 1.74 -8.13 14.55
C PHE A 79 0.37 -7.81 13.96
N ALA A 80 0.13 -8.20 12.70
CA ALA A 80 -1.20 -8.16 12.11
C ALA A 80 -1.94 -9.46 12.44
N GLY A 81 -3.07 -9.34 13.14
CA GLY A 81 -4.01 -10.45 13.24
C GLY A 81 -4.54 -10.80 11.85
N THR A 82 -4.65 -12.10 11.60
CA THR A 82 -5.10 -12.71 10.35
C THR A 82 -6.28 -13.60 10.56
#